data_AF-A0AAD7E2B4-F1
#
_entry.id   AF-A0AAD7E2B4-F1
#
_cell.length_a   1.000
_cell.length_b   1.000
_cell.length_c   1.000
_cell.angle_alpha   90.00
_cell.angle_beta   90.00
_cell.angle_gamma   90.00
#
_symmetry.space_group_name_H-M   'P 1'
#
loop_
_entity.id
_entity.type
_entity.pdbx_description
1 polymer ?
#
loop_
_entity_poly.entity_id
_entity_poly.type
_entity_poly.pdbx_seq_one_letter_code
_entity_poly.pdbx_strand_id
1 'polypeptide(L)'
;MSGIADPTFLLAPAHPRDKKNLPRACDDVGCHPNYPIATALFFASYAYYARTHTTPILRATPIQPFFNFRFTATMVRFASTFLILACWAALISAGPVHKVKKDCTLMTDAQFGTLSQHAVDTINAQALTDHGDHSHRLVVNDPDEPQNPANVCDDLATGTVWVEYDSPVDGHFKWSYLFEDLLSTEDRAVD
;
A
#
# COMPACT_ATOMS: atom_id res chain seq x y z
N MET A 1 -53.92 28.39 -38.25
CA MET A 1 -52.91 28.73 -37.23
C MET A 1 -52.51 27.42 -36.56
N SER A 2 -51.40 26.84 -37.02
CA SER A 2 -50.78 25.62 -36.49
C SER A 2 -49.46 26.01 -35.82
N GLY A 3 -49.14 25.40 -34.68
CA GLY A 3 -47.88 25.62 -33.96
C GLY A 3 -47.96 25.02 -32.56
N ILE A 4 -47.91 23.69 -32.46
CA ILE A 4 -46.77 22.89 -31.93
C ILE A 4 -46.85 22.75 -30.40
N ALA A 5 -47.18 21.53 -29.99
CA ALA A 5 -47.28 21.08 -28.61
C ALA A 5 -45.88 20.78 -28.03
N ASP A 6 -45.74 21.12 -26.76
CA ASP A 6 -44.58 20.95 -25.90
C ASP A 6 -44.45 19.48 -25.43
N PRO A 7 -43.31 18.78 -25.60
CA PRO A 7 -43.16 17.45 -25.05
C PRO A 7 -42.64 17.53 -23.61
N THR A 8 -43.55 17.32 -22.66
CA THR A 8 -43.23 17.03 -21.26
C THR A 8 -42.41 15.73 -21.17
N PHE A 9 -41.11 15.84 -20.94
CA PHE A 9 -40.25 14.73 -20.56
C PHE A 9 -40.43 14.45 -19.06
N LEU A 10 -41.25 13.45 -18.74
CA LEU A 10 -41.33 12.83 -17.41
C LEU A 10 -40.12 11.90 -17.22
N LEU A 11 -39.07 12.40 -16.58
CA LEU A 11 -38.04 11.55 -15.99
C LEU A 11 -38.47 11.21 -14.55
N ALA A 12 -38.73 9.93 -14.30
CA ALA A 12 -39.01 9.41 -12.98
C ALA A 12 -37.77 9.58 -12.06
N PRO A 13 -37.94 9.94 -10.78
CA PRO A 13 -36.81 10.00 -9.85
C PRO A 13 -36.29 8.59 -9.58
N ALA A 14 -34.99 8.39 -9.80
CA ALA A 14 -34.28 7.20 -9.39
C ALA A 14 -34.27 7.13 -7.85
N HIS A 15 -34.68 5.99 -7.30
CA HIS A 15 -34.64 5.70 -5.88
C HIS A 15 -33.22 5.89 -5.30
N PRO A 16 -33.06 6.55 -4.14
CA PRO A 16 -31.79 6.53 -3.42
C PRO A 16 -31.53 5.10 -2.95
N ARG A 17 -30.40 4.52 -3.39
CA ARG A 17 -29.90 3.25 -2.88
C ARG A 17 -29.42 3.47 -1.45
N ASP A 18 -30.17 2.92 -0.51
CA ASP A 18 -29.74 2.70 0.87
C ASP A 18 -28.40 1.94 0.87
N LYS A 19 -27.29 2.64 1.12
CA LYS A 19 -25.97 2.05 1.38
C LYS A 19 -25.76 1.92 2.89
N LYS A 20 -26.64 1.18 3.56
CA LYS A 20 -26.29 0.56 4.83
C LYS A 20 -25.77 -0.84 4.53
N ASN A 21 -24.56 -1.13 5.02
CA ASN A 21 -23.90 -2.44 5.05
C ASN A 21 -23.17 -2.87 3.76
N LEU A 22 -21.95 -2.37 3.60
CA LEU A 22 -20.85 -3.20 3.10
C LEU A 22 -19.98 -3.59 4.30
N PRO A 23 -19.72 -4.88 4.56
CA PRO A 23 -18.83 -5.29 5.62
C PRO A 23 -17.39 -4.85 5.28
N ARG A 24 -16.83 -3.93 6.08
CA ARG A 24 -15.38 -3.72 6.12
C ARG A 24 -14.75 -4.96 6.74
N ALA A 25 -14.13 -5.77 5.90
CA ALA A 25 -13.15 -6.75 6.32
C ALA A 25 -11.78 -6.14 6.07
N CYS A 26 -11.17 -5.57 7.12
CA CYS A 26 -9.72 -5.39 7.34
C CYS A 26 -9.51 -4.46 8.55
N ASP A 27 -9.81 -4.93 9.75
CA ASP A 27 -9.45 -4.22 10.98
C ASP A 27 -8.22 -4.92 11.63
N ASP A 28 -7.20 -4.10 11.87
CA ASP A 28 -6.27 -4.12 13.02
C ASP A 28 -5.05 -5.05 13.13
N VAL A 29 -4.63 -5.76 12.08
CA VAL A 29 -3.24 -6.28 12.06
C VAL A 29 -2.63 -6.21 10.66
N GLY A 30 -1.91 -5.12 10.41
CA GLY A 30 -1.02 -4.86 9.26
C GLY A 30 -1.07 -5.85 8.09
N CYS A 31 -1.87 -5.54 7.08
CA CYS A 31 -1.70 -6.14 5.75
C CYS A 31 -0.37 -5.67 5.15
N HIS A 32 0.70 -6.42 5.37
CA HIS A 32 1.94 -6.33 4.60
C HIS A 32 1.72 -7.02 3.24
N PRO A 33 1.75 -6.31 2.09
CA PRO A 33 1.55 -6.98 0.80
C PRO A 33 2.79 -7.71 0.26
N ASN A 34 3.92 -7.74 0.97
CA ASN A 34 5.20 -8.13 0.37
C ASN A 34 5.89 -9.39 0.90
N TYR A 35 5.28 -10.15 1.81
CA TYR A 35 5.94 -11.37 2.32
C TYR A 35 5.77 -12.67 1.50
N PRO A 36 4.71 -12.93 0.70
CA PRO A 36 4.64 -14.21 -0.01
C PRO A 36 5.54 -14.28 -1.25
N ILE A 37 5.94 -13.14 -1.83
CA ILE A 37 6.73 -13.11 -3.08
C ILE A 37 8.20 -13.46 -2.80
N ALA A 38 8.79 -12.94 -1.73
CA ALA A 38 10.19 -13.23 -1.40
C ALA A 38 10.42 -14.71 -1.07
N THR A 39 9.48 -15.33 -0.35
CA THR A 39 9.55 -16.77 -0.02
C THR A 39 9.31 -17.63 -1.26
N ALA A 40 8.36 -17.27 -2.13
CA ALA A 40 8.12 -17.98 -3.38
C ALA A 40 9.31 -17.93 -4.35
N LEU A 41 9.99 -16.78 -4.46
CA LEU A 41 11.19 -16.64 -5.29
C LEU A 41 12.36 -17.47 -4.75
N PHE A 42 12.50 -17.61 -3.42
CA PHE A 42 13.53 -18.44 -2.81
C PHE A 42 13.32 -19.94 -3.11
N PHE A 43 12.08 -20.44 -3.01
CA PHE A 43 11.75 -21.83 -3.34
C PHE A 43 11.84 -22.12 -4.85
N ALA A 44 11.46 -21.17 -5.71
CA ALA A 44 11.58 -21.32 -7.17
C ALA A 44 13.06 -21.39 -7.60
N SER A 45 13.92 -20.57 -7.00
CA SER A 45 15.36 -20.57 -7.26
C SER A 45 16.02 -21.90 -6.86
N TYR A 46 15.64 -22.42 -5.69
CA TYR A 46 16.15 -23.70 -5.18
C TYR A 46 15.71 -24.89 -6.05
N ALA A 47 14.44 -24.91 -6.48
CA ALA A 47 13.91 -25.94 -7.37
C ALA A 47 14.57 -25.91 -8.76
N TYR A 48 14.86 -24.71 -9.29
CA TYR A 48 15.57 -24.55 -10.57
C TYR A 48 17.01 -25.06 -10.50
N TYR A 49 17.72 -24.75 -9.41
CA TYR A 49 19.09 -25.23 -9.18
C TYR A 49 19.15 -26.76 -9.02
N ALA A 50 18.24 -27.35 -8.26
CA ALA A 50 18.17 -28.80 -8.09
C ALA A 50 17.91 -29.54 -9.42
N ARG A 51 17.13 -28.93 -10.33
CA ARG A 51 16.77 -29.55 -11.61
C ARG A 51 17.88 -29.50 -12.65
N THR A 52 18.73 -28.47 -12.64
CA THR A 52 19.77 -28.28 -13.65
C THR A 52 21.09 -28.98 -13.30
N HIS A 53 21.26 -29.48 -12.06
CA HIS A 53 22.51 -30.09 -11.61
C HIS A 53 22.41 -31.56 -11.19
N THR A 54 21.24 -32.19 -11.31
CA THR A 54 21.12 -33.66 -11.27
C THR A 54 21.22 -34.22 -12.69
N THR A 55 22.43 -34.31 -13.23
CA THR A 55 22.67 -35.11 -14.44
C THR A 55 22.69 -36.60 -14.07
N PRO A 56 21.88 -37.46 -14.70
CA PRO A 56 22.02 -38.90 -14.54
C PRO A 56 23.27 -39.36 -15.30
N ILE A 57 24.37 -39.59 -14.58
CA ILE A 57 25.56 -40.24 -15.12
C ILE A 57 25.25 -41.73 -15.28
N LEU A 58 24.76 -42.11 -16.45
CA LEU A 58 24.74 -43.50 -16.91
C LEU A 58 25.31 -43.56 -18.32
N ARG A 59 26.63 -43.74 -18.40
CA ARG A 59 27.25 -44.57 -19.43
C ARG A 59 28.59 -45.08 -18.93
N ALA A 60 28.63 -46.39 -18.71
CA ALA A 60 29.80 -47.14 -18.35
C ALA A 60 30.77 -47.21 -19.53
N THR A 61 32.03 -46.86 -19.28
CA THR A 61 33.19 -47.36 -20.02
C THR A 61 34.21 -47.88 -19.00
N PRO A 62 34.79 -49.07 -19.19
CA PRO A 62 35.72 -49.64 -18.22
C PRO A 62 37.15 -49.36 -18.65
N ILE A 63 37.84 -48.42 -18.00
CA ILE A 63 39.31 -48.37 -17.99
C ILE A 63 39.79 -48.02 -16.57
N GLN A 64 40.33 -49.07 -15.94
CA GLN A 64 41.35 -49.27 -14.91
C GLN A 64 42.19 -48.05 -14.38
N PRO A 65 42.89 -48.22 -13.24
CA PRO A 65 42.79 -47.38 -12.04
C PRO A 65 43.94 -46.35 -11.91
N PHE A 66 44.11 -45.80 -10.71
CA PHE A 66 45.12 -44.82 -10.26
C PHE A 66 44.65 -43.37 -10.26
N PHE A 67 43.71 -43.05 -9.36
CA PHE A 67 43.90 -41.94 -8.43
C PHE A 67 42.90 -42.13 -7.29
N ASN A 68 43.37 -42.69 -6.17
CA ASN A 68 42.61 -42.78 -4.92
C ASN A 68 42.51 -41.37 -4.30
N PHE A 69 41.73 -40.48 -4.91
CA PHE A 69 41.27 -39.28 -4.20
C PHE A 69 40.08 -39.70 -3.34
N ARG A 70 40.39 -40.17 -2.13
CA ARG A 70 39.40 -40.25 -1.05
C ARG A 70 38.99 -38.83 -0.69
N PHE A 71 38.06 -38.26 -1.46
CA PHE A 71 37.20 -37.19 -0.95
C PHE A 71 36.37 -37.81 0.17
N THR A 72 36.96 -37.77 1.37
CA THR A 72 36.32 -38.22 2.59
C THR A 72 35.06 -37.36 2.78
N ALA A 73 33.93 -38.02 2.99
CA ALA A 73 32.62 -37.42 3.27
C ALA A 73 32.63 -36.40 4.42
N THR A 74 33.75 -36.28 5.13
CA THR A 74 34.06 -35.27 6.13
C THR A 74 34.06 -33.84 5.57
N MET A 75 34.57 -33.58 4.35
CA MET A 75 34.63 -32.19 3.84
C MET A 75 33.25 -31.60 3.51
N VAL A 76 32.29 -32.42 3.08
CA VAL A 76 30.91 -31.98 2.79
C VAL A 76 30.17 -31.58 4.07
N ARG A 77 30.47 -32.23 5.20
CA ARG A 77 29.86 -31.90 6.50
C ARG A 77 30.37 -30.57 7.06
N PHE A 78 31.63 -30.20 6.82
CA PHE A 78 32.18 -28.92 7.29
C PHE A 78 31.64 -27.72 6.52
N ALA A 79 31.44 -27.83 5.21
CA ALA A 79 30.89 -26.72 4.42
C ALA A 79 29.43 -26.38 4.83
N SER A 80 28.65 -27.39 5.23
CA SER A 80 27.25 -27.20 5.64
C SER A 80 27.09 -26.49 6.98
N THR A 81 27.94 -26.79 7.98
CA THR A 81 27.83 -26.15 9.30
C THR A 81 28.26 -24.69 9.28
N PHE A 82 29.24 -24.32 8.45
CA PHE A 82 29.65 -22.92 8.29
C PHE A 82 28.56 -22.05 7.65
N LEU A 83 27.80 -22.57 6.67
CA LEU A 83 26.68 -21.84 6.06
C LEU A 83 25.52 -21.62 7.04
N ILE A 84 25.24 -22.60 7.89
CA ILE A 84 24.17 -22.49 8.90
C ILE A 84 24.57 -21.45 9.97
N LEU A 85 25.82 -21.46 10.44
CA LEU A 85 26.32 -20.48 11.40
C LEU A 85 26.38 -19.05 10.84
N ALA A 86 26.78 -18.88 9.58
CA ALA A 86 26.79 -17.56 8.93
C ALA A 86 25.38 -16.99 8.75
N CYS A 87 24.40 -17.84 8.43
CA CYS A 87 23.00 -17.42 8.32
C CYS A 87 22.42 -17.02 9.69
N TRP A 88 22.73 -17.77 10.75
CA TRP A 88 22.32 -17.42 12.12
C TRP A 88 22.98 -16.13 12.62
N ALA A 89 24.25 -15.87 12.30
CA ALA A 89 24.91 -14.62 12.67
C ALA A 89 24.28 -13.39 11.99
N ALA A 90 23.82 -13.51 10.75
CA ALA A 90 23.10 -12.45 10.05
C ALA A 90 21.67 -12.24 10.59
N LEU A 91 21.01 -13.30 11.08
CA LEU A 91 19.68 -13.21 11.70
C LEU A 91 19.72 -12.57 13.11
N ILE A 92 20.82 -12.72 13.85
CA ILE A 92 20.96 -12.14 15.20
C ILE A 92 21.43 -10.67 15.15
N SER A 93 22.13 -10.23 14.10
CA SER A 93 22.60 -8.83 14.01
C SER A 93 21.51 -7.83 13.61
N ALA A 94 20.34 -8.30 13.16
CA ALA A 94 19.13 -7.49 13.05
C ALA A 94 18.57 -7.28 14.47
N GLY A 95 19.23 -6.42 15.24
CA GLY A 95 18.68 -5.94 16.50
C GLY A 95 17.27 -5.38 16.29
N PRO A 96 16.44 -5.28 17.34
CA PRO A 96 15.11 -4.71 17.23
C PRO A 96 15.25 -3.33 16.59
N VAL A 97 14.73 -3.18 15.37
CA VAL A 97 14.55 -1.87 14.75
C VAL A 97 13.52 -1.18 15.61
N HIS A 98 13.99 -0.45 16.60
CA HIS A 98 13.16 0.49 17.33
C HIS A 98 12.67 1.47 16.28
N LYS A 99 11.44 1.27 15.82
CA LYS A 99 10.73 2.29 15.06
C LYS A 99 10.68 3.48 16.00
N VAL A 100 11.57 4.44 15.78
CA VAL A 100 11.51 5.74 16.44
C VAL A 100 10.12 6.24 16.09
N LYS A 101 9.26 6.31 17.11
CA LYS A 101 7.91 6.82 16.96
C LYS A 101 8.12 8.29 16.65
N LYS A 102 7.95 8.66 15.38
CA LYS A 102 8.02 10.07 14.97
C LYS A 102 6.95 10.81 15.77
N ASP A 103 7.33 11.91 16.40
CA ASP A 103 6.40 12.74 17.14
C ASP A 103 5.52 13.47 16.12
N CYS A 104 4.32 12.92 15.93
CA CYS A 104 3.31 13.51 15.07
C CYS A 104 2.45 14.48 15.90
N THR A 105 2.12 15.62 15.32
CA THR A 105 1.19 16.59 15.92
C THR A 105 -0.05 16.71 15.06
N LEU A 106 -1.20 17.02 15.66
CA LEU A 106 -2.44 17.27 14.93
C LEU A 106 -2.25 18.46 13.98
N MET A 107 -2.63 18.28 12.72
CA MET A 107 -2.57 19.33 11.71
C MET A 107 -3.62 20.40 11.98
N THR A 108 -3.21 21.66 12.04
CA THR A 108 -4.14 22.79 12.16
C THR A 108 -4.64 23.24 10.78
N ASP A 109 -5.79 23.92 10.72
CA ASP A 109 -6.28 24.54 9.47
C ASP A 109 -5.26 25.52 8.87
N ALA A 110 -4.49 26.21 9.72
CA ALA A 110 -3.43 27.12 9.28
C ALA A 110 -2.30 26.36 8.55
N GLN A 111 -1.85 25.23 9.09
CA GLN A 111 -0.88 24.35 8.44
C GLN A 111 -1.44 23.69 7.18
N PHE A 112 -2.74 23.36 7.16
CA PHE A 112 -3.37 22.88 5.94
C PHE A 112 -3.37 23.95 4.83
N GLY A 113 -3.56 25.20 5.23
CA GLY A 113 -3.43 26.36 4.34
C GLY A 113 -2.01 26.66 3.84
N THR A 114 -0.96 26.04 4.40
CA THR A 114 0.42 26.17 3.89
C THR A 114 0.81 25.08 2.90
N LEU A 115 -0.05 24.08 2.65
CA LEU A 115 0.17 23.09 1.60
C LEU A 115 0.34 23.76 0.23
N SER A 116 1.09 23.10 -0.65
CA SER A 116 1.29 23.59 -2.02
C SER A 116 -0.06 23.70 -2.75
N GLN A 117 -0.22 24.72 -3.60
CA GLN A 117 -1.43 24.84 -4.43
C GLN A 117 -1.65 23.59 -5.29
N HIS A 118 -0.56 22.98 -5.77
CA HIS A 118 -0.61 21.73 -6.52
C HIS A 118 -1.20 20.57 -5.70
N ALA A 119 -0.91 20.50 -4.39
CA ALA A 119 -1.50 19.51 -3.49
C ALA A 119 -3.01 19.68 -3.37
N VAL A 120 -3.46 20.92 -3.16
CA VAL A 120 -4.88 21.27 -3.05
C VAL A 120 -5.60 20.97 -4.37
N ASP A 121 -5.01 21.34 -5.51
CA ASP A 121 -5.55 21.06 -6.84
C ASP A 121 -5.65 19.55 -7.10
N THR A 122 -4.68 18.76 -6.64
CA THR A 122 -4.68 17.30 -6.76
C THR A 122 -5.85 16.68 -5.98
N ILE A 123 -6.06 17.12 -4.73
CA ILE A 123 -7.19 16.64 -3.91
C ILE A 123 -8.52 17.02 -4.56
N ASN A 124 -8.66 18.27 -5.03
CA ASN A 124 -9.88 18.74 -5.71
C ASN A 124 -10.14 17.99 -7.03
N ALA A 125 -9.09 17.71 -7.82
CA ALA A 125 -9.22 16.95 -9.05
C ALA A 125 -9.65 15.50 -8.79
N GLN A 126 -9.14 14.87 -7.73
CA GLN A 126 -9.59 13.55 -7.30
C GLN A 126 -11.05 13.57 -6.85
N ALA A 127 -11.40 14.52 -5.98
CA ALA A 127 -12.77 14.76 -5.51
C ALA A 127 -13.76 14.94 -6.67
N LEU A 128 -13.38 15.73 -7.68
CA LEU A 128 -14.16 15.94 -8.91
C LEU A 128 -14.31 14.66 -9.73
N THR A 129 -13.24 13.86 -9.82
CA THR A 129 -13.24 12.58 -10.56
C THR A 129 -14.17 11.55 -9.93
N ASP A 130 -14.15 11.44 -8.61
CA ASP A 130 -14.91 10.41 -7.88
C ASP A 130 -16.37 10.80 -7.64
N HIS A 131 -16.64 12.09 -7.46
CA HIS A 131 -17.93 12.57 -6.95
C HIS A 131 -18.59 13.63 -7.83
N GLY A 132 -17.95 14.09 -8.90
CA GLY A 132 -18.51 15.09 -9.82
C GLY A 132 -18.34 16.53 -9.33
N ASP A 133 -18.88 17.47 -10.11
CA ASP A 133 -18.66 18.92 -9.96
C ASP A 133 -19.59 19.57 -8.92
N HIS A 134 -19.65 18.96 -7.74
CA HIS A 134 -20.39 19.51 -6.61
C HIS A 134 -19.52 20.52 -5.86
N SER A 135 -20.15 21.58 -5.34
CA SER A 135 -19.48 22.48 -4.42
C SER A 135 -19.05 21.70 -3.18
N HIS A 136 -17.77 21.82 -2.85
CA HIS A 136 -17.17 21.13 -1.73
C HIS A 136 -16.18 22.01 -0.99
N ARG A 137 -15.86 21.61 0.24
CA ARG A 137 -14.76 22.16 1.03
C ARG A 137 -13.88 21.04 1.56
N LEU A 138 -12.58 21.32 1.63
CA LEU A 138 -11.62 20.44 2.27
C LEU A 138 -11.57 20.77 3.77
N VAL A 139 -11.62 19.75 4.61
CA VAL A 139 -11.59 19.85 6.07
C VAL A 139 -10.55 18.87 6.60
N VAL A 140 -9.73 19.32 7.53
CA VAL A 140 -8.82 18.46 8.30
C VAL A 140 -9.36 18.30 9.71
N ASN A 141 -9.11 17.15 10.33
CA ASN A 141 -9.47 16.90 11.74
C ASN A 141 -10.96 17.17 12.05
N ASP A 142 -11.83 16.67 11.18
CA ASP A 142 -13.27 16.74 11.35
C ASP A 142 -13.69 16.22 12.74
N PRO A 143 -14.37 17.04 13.57
CA PRO A 143 -14.77 16.63 14.92
C PRO A 143 -15.77 15.47 14.94
N ASP A 144 -16.49 15.24 13.83
CA ASP A 144 -17.42 14.12 13.70
C ASP A 144 -16.69 12.78 13.44
N GLU A 145 -15.42 12.82 13.02
CA GLU A 145 -14.63 11.65 12.60
C GLU A 145 -13.24 11.58 13.29
N PRO A 146 -13.18 11.55 14.65
CA PRO A 146 -11.95 11.73 15.42
C PRO A 146 -10.93 10.58 15.30
N GLN A 147 -11.33 9.43 14.75
CA GLN A 147 -10.47 8.25 14.66
C GLN A 147 -9.36 8.36 13.60
N ASN A 148 -9.52 9.25 12.60
CA ASN A 148 -8.59 9.41 11.49
C ASN A 148 -8.16 10.88 11.32
N PRO A 149 -7.38 11.43 12.26
CA PRO A 149 -6.94 12.81 12.16
C PRO A 149 -5.86 12.99 11.08
N ALA A 150 -5.82 14.19 10.50
CA ALA A 150 -4.66 14.71 9.79
C ALA A 150 -3.57 15.09 10.79
N ASN A 151 -2.34 14.68 10.53
CA ASN A 151 -1.19 14.98 11.36
C ASN A 151 -0.04 15.54 10.53
N VAL A 152 0.84 16.31 11.18
CA VAL A 152 2.14 16.68 10.65
C VAL A 152 3.20 15.83 11.35
N CYS A 153 3.95 15.04 10.59
CA CYS A 153 5.04 14.20 11.08
C CYS A 153 6.30 14.50 10.27
N ASP A 154 7.36 15.00 10.91
CA ASP A 154 8.59 15.47 10.23
C ASP A 154 8.29 16.43 9.07
N ASP A 155 7.49 17.46 9.34
CA ASP A 155 7.09 18.49 8.37
C ASP A 155 6.31 17.95 7.15
N LEU A 156 5.79 16.72 7.24
CA LEU A 156 4.93 16.11 6.23
C LEU A 156 3.51 15.92 6.74
N ALA A 157 2.53 16.41 5.98
CA ALA A 157 1.12 16.12 6.17
C ALA A 157 0.87 14.60 5.98
N THR A 158 0.18 13.98 6.92
CA THR A 158 -0.11 12.54 6.98
C THR A 158 -1.56 12.33 7.45
N GLY A 159 -2.12 11.16 7.18
CA GLY A 159 -3.48 10.83 7.63
C GLY A 159 -4.54 11.33 6.66
N THR A 160 -5.68 11.77 7.17
CA THR A 160 -6.91 11.92 6.37
C THR A 160 -7.30 13.37 6.14
N VAL A 161 -7.61 13.69 4.88
CA VAL A 161 -8.34 14.91 4.49
C VAL A 161 -9.77 14.55 4.13
N TRP A 162 -10.71 15.33 4.64
CA TRP A 162 -12.14 15.17 4.40
C TRP A 162 -12.61 16.15 3.34
N VAL A 163 -13.43 15.67 2.42
CA VAL A 163 -14.10 16.48 1.41
C VAL A 163 -15.57 16.48 1.73
N GLU A 164 -16.06 17.62 2.17
CA GLU A 164 -17.46 17.84 2.50
C GLU A 164 -18.19 18.46 1.32
N TYR A 165 -19.29 17.86 0.92
CA TYR A 165 -20.11 18.29 -0.21
C TYR A 165 -21.47 18.75 0.27
N ASP A 166 -21.95 19.85 -0.31
CA ASP A 166 -23.31 20.33 -0.14
C ASP A 166 -24.06 20.18 -1.46
N SER A 167 -24.92 19.15 -1.57
CA SER A 167 -25.80 18.94 -2.72
C SER A 167 -27.23 19.38 -2.39
N PRO A 168 -27.89 20.15 -3.27
CA PRO A 168 -29.31 20.48 -3.10
C PRO A 168 -30.23 19.25 -3.25
N VAL A 169 -29.76 18.18 -3.89
CA VAL A 169 -30.54 16.96 -4.14
C VAL A 169 -30.26 15.90 -3.08
N ASP A 170 -28.98 15.68 -2.76
CA ASP A 170 -28.54 14.56 -1.91
C ASP A 170 -28.27 14.99 -0.46
N GLY A 171 -28.32 16.29 -0.17
CA GLY A 171 -27.99 16.85 1.13
C GLY A 171 -26.48 16.96 1.35
N HIS A 172 -26.08 16.96 2.62
CA HIS A 172 -24.69 17.04 3.04
C HIS A 172 -24.07 15.63 3.13
N PHE A 173 -22.94 15.42 2.46
CA PHE A 173 -22.21 14.16 2.52
C PHE A 173 -20.70 14.38 2.54
N LYS A 174 -19.95 13.42 3.09
CA LYS A 174 -18.50 13.52 3.29
C LYS A 174 -17.78 12.33 2.68
N TRP A 175 -16.58 12.57 2.15
CA TRP A 175 -15.64 11.55 1.68
C TRP A 175 -14.25 11.82 2.24
N SER A 176 -13.45 10.76 2.39
CA SER A 176 -12.13 10.85 3.00
C SER A 176 -11.06 10.33 2.05
N TYR A 177 -9.92 11.03 2.01
CA TYR A 177 -8.73 10.58 1.30
C TYR A 177 -7.52 10.55 2.23
N LEU A 178 -6.62 9.60 2.00
CA LEU A 178 -5.33 9.58 2.67
C LEU A 178 -4.34 10.46 1.90
N PHE A 179 -3.62 11.33 2.61
CA PHE A 179 -2.58 12.15 2.01
C PHE A 179 -1.51 11.29 1.32
N GLU A 180 -1.17 10.15 1.90
CA GLU A 180 -0.21 9.17 1.38
C GLU A 180 -0.60 8.59 0.03
N ASP A 181 -1.90 8.48 -0.25
CA ASP A 181 -2.40 7.84 -1.46
C ASP A 181 -2.55 8.83 -2.62
N LEU A 182 -2.82 10.12 -2.29
CA LEU A 182 -3.07 11.15 -3.29
C LEU A 182 -1.86 12.01 -3.60
N LEU A 183 -1.05 12.33 -2.60
CA LEU A 183 -0.03 13.36 -2.71
C LEU A 183 1.37 12.74 -2.75
N SER A 184 2.23 13.35 -3.56
CA SER A 184 3.67 13.11 -3.54
C SER A 184 4.27 13.53 -2.18
N THR A 185 5.50 13.12 -1.89
CA THR A 185 6.16 13.55 -0.63
C THR A 185 6.41 15.06 -0.65
N GLU A 186 6.71 15.61 -1.82
CA GLU A 186 6.93 17.03 -2.06
C GLU A 186 5.65 17.85 -1.83
N ASP A 187 4.51 17.35 -2.28
CA ASP A 187 3.20 18.02 -2.11
C ASP A 187 2.68 17.96 -0.67
N ARG A 188 3.23 17.05 0.14
CA ARG A 188 2.85 16.88 1.55
C ARG A 188 3.69 17.74 2.49
N ALA A 189 4.71 18.43 2.00
CA ALA A 189 5.53 19.30 2.83
C ALA A 189 4.69 20.45 3.39
N VAL A 190 4.84 20.71 4.69
CA VAL A 190 4.20 21.81 5.42
C VAL A 190 5.30 22.75 5.88
N ASP A 191 5.28 23.97 5.35
CA ASP A 191 6.19 25.06 5.77
C ASP A 191 5.79 25.68 7.11
#